data_AF-A0A9D8M2N5-F1
#
_entry.id   AF-A0A9D8M2N5-F1
#
_cell.length_a   1.000
_cell.length_b   1.000
_cell.length_c   1.000
_cell.angle_alpha   90.00
_cell.angle_beta   90.00
_cell.angle_gamma   90.00
#
_symmetry.space_group_name_H-M   'P 1'
#
loop_
_entity.id
_entity.type
_entity.pdbx_description
1 polymer ?
#
loop_
_entity_poly.entity_id
_entity_poly.type
_entity_poly.pdbx_seq_one_letter_code
_entity_poly.pdbx_strand_id
1 'polypeptide(L)'
;MRLALYRHGGETRIGVPRGDALVSLHRAAAWLLGRRGDPAARSRADLLAPDSVVAFLAAGAEARAFAEECLAEVARADAAELVRHGVLASAADVEWLPTLDGAERFVCVGRNYLEHVQEAGAAVPEYPVLFSRYWSSVVGHEQPLVRPAVSTEFDFEGELVAVIGRGCRYVPRSRALDVVGGYTILQEGSIRDWQLRAPTQMAGKNFTATGSLGPWLVTADELPDPAALHITTRVNGETMQDADTSGMLYDVPFLIEYLTQFMPLAPGDVIATGTPPGVGFARRPPVFLHAGDRVEVEIPGLGTLANAVVDEASTAEPSAARAATREG
;
A
#
# COMPACT_ATOMS: atom_id res chain seq x y z
N MET A 1 13.41 5.37 4.79
CA MET A 1 13.71 4.35 3.79
C MET A 1 12.44 4.01 3.04
N ARG A 2 12.53 3.64 1.76
CA ARG A 2 11.40 3.18 0.94
C ARG A 2 11.41 1.65 0.87
N LEU A 3 10.37 0.99 1.37
CA LEU A 3 10.29 -0.47 1.51
C LEU A 3 9.16 -1.02 0.64
N ALA A 4 9.51 -1.68 -0.46
CA ALA A 4 8.58 -2.42 -1.31
C ALA A 4 8.50 -3.88 -0.86
N LEU A 5 7.32 -4.47 -0.96
CA LEU A 5 7.11 -5.92 -0.83
C LEU A 5 6.82 -6.50 -2.21
N TYR A 6 7.54 -7.55 -2.58
CA TYR A 6 7.40 -8.16 -3.91
C TYR A 6 7.78 -9.64 -3.88
N ARG A 7 7.40 -10.38 -4.92
CA ARG A 7 7.84 -11.75 -5.18
C ARG A 7 8.76 -11.79 -6.38
N HIS A 8 9.88 -12.49 -6.24
CA HIS A 8 10.85 -12.71 -7.31
C HIS A 8 11.50 -14.09 -7.17
N GLY A 9 11.46 -14.90 -8.23
CA GLY A 9 11.95 -16.29 -8.19
C GLY A 9 11.20 -17.19 -7.20
N GLY A 10 9.90 -16.92 -6.98
CA GLY A 10 9.05 -17.69 -6.05
C GLY A 10 9.20 -17.32 -4.57
N GLU A 11 10.07 -16.37 -4.23
CA GLU A 11 10.30 -15.91 -2.87
C GLU A 11 9.72 -14.51 -2.67
N THR A 12 9.01 -14.30 -1.56
CA THR A 12 8.65 -12.96 -1.08
C THR A 12 9.89 -12.27 -0.54
N ARG A 13 10.07 -11.00 -0.88
CA ARG A 13 11.22 -10.18 -0.52
C ARG A 13 10.79 -8.77 -0.15
N ILE A 14 11.57 -8.13 0.71
CA ILE A 14 11.55 -6.67 0.83
C ILE A 14 12.69 -6.05 0.04
N GLY A 15 12.43 -4.88 -0.55
CA GLY A 15 13.48 -4.17 -1.27
C GLY A 15 13.30 -2.67 -1.35
N VAL A 16 14.39 -2.01 -1.72
CA VAL A 16 14.46 -0.56 -1.86
C VAL A 16 14.58 -0.21 -3.34
N PRO A 17 13.76 0.73 -3.86
CA PRO A 17 13.84 1.17 -5.24
C PRO A 17 15.19 1.83 -5.57
N ARG A 18 15.75 1.45 -6.71
CA ARG A 18 16.99 2.00 -7.29
C ARG A 18 16.83 2.08 -8.82
N GLY A 19 16.42 3.25 -9.31
CA GLY A 19 16.10 3.42 -10.73
C GLY A 19 14.88 2.58 -11.13
N ASP A 20 15.06 1.75 -12.16
CA ASP A 20 14.08 0.78 -12.67
C ASP A 20 14.18 -0.61 -12.00
N ALA A 21 14.94 -0.71 -10.90
CA ALA A 21 15.20 -1.96 -10.19
C ALA A 21 14.89 -1.86 -8.70
N LEU A 22 14.81 -3.02 -8.05
CA LEU A 22 14.69 -3.20 -6.61
C LEU A 22 15.95 -3.87 -6.06
N VAL A 23 16.49 -3.31 -4.98
CA VAL A 23 17.55 -3.94 -4.19
C VAL A 23 16.89 -4.73 -3.05
N SER A 24 16.96 -6.06 -3.08
CA SER A 24 16.51 -6.92 -1.98
C SER A 24 17.39 -6.71 -0.75
N LEU A 25 16.81 -6.30 0.37
CA LEU A 25 17.58 -6.02 1.58
C LEU A 25 18.18 -7.29 2.18
N HIS A 26 17.41 -8.38 2.25
CA HIS A 26 17.90 -9.68 2.73
C HIS A 26 19.06 -10.20 1.88
N ARG A 27 18.92 -10.16 0.55
CA ARG A 27 19.96 -10.63 -0.37
C ARG A 27 21.19 -9.75 -0.32
N ALA A 28 21.03 -8.43 -0.21
CA ALA A 28 22.14 -7.50 -0.02
C ALA A 28 22.91 -7.79 1.27
N ALA A 29 22.19 -8.04 2.38
CA ALA A 29 22.74 -8.44 3.66
C ALA A 29 23.54 -9.74 3.56
N ALA A 30 22.95 -10.79 2.99
CA ALA A 30 23.61 -12.09 2.82
C ALA A 30 24.85 -11.99 1.92
N TRP A 31 24.78 -11.20 0.85
CA TRP A 31 25.90 -10.95 -0.05
C TRP A 31 27.05 -10.22 0.66
N LEU A 32 26.76 -9.14 1.40
CA LEU A 32 27.76 -8.36 2.12
C LEU A 32 28.44 -9.19 3.22
N LEU A 33 27.66 -9.93 4.01
CA LEU A 33 28.18 -10.82 5.06
C LEU A 33 29.04 -11.94 4.47
N GLY A 34 28.62 -12.52 3.34
CA GLY A 34 29.42 -13.51 2.62
C GLY A 34 30.77 -12.96 2.16
N ARG A 35 30.80 -11.72 1.65
CA ARG A 35 32.06 -11.02 1.30
C ARG A 35 32.97 -10.75 2.50
N ARG A 36 32.39 -10.65 3.70
CA ARG A 36 33.12 -10.53 4.98
C ARG A 36 33.58 -11.88 5.53
N GLY A 37 33.33 -12.98 4.81
CA GLY A 37 33.72 -14.33 5.22
C GLY A 37 32.84 -14.91 6.33
N ASP A 38 31.63 -14.39 6.53
CA ASP A 38 30.69 -14.93 7.52
C ASP A 38 30.12 -16.29 7.05
N PRO A 39 30.44 -17.40 7.72
CA PRO A 39 29.94 -18.72 7.33
C PRO A 39 28.41 -18.87 7.54
N ALA A 40 27.79 -17.98 8.32
CA ALA A 40 26.36 -17.97 8.61
C ALA A 40 25.62 -16.78 7.94
N ALA A 41 26.19 -16.22 6.87
CA ALA A 41 25.71 -14.99 6.22
C ALA A 41 24.19 -14.97 5.98
N ARG A 42 23.60 -16.06 5.48
CA ARG A 42 22.16 -16.13 5.18
C ARG A 42 21.30 -16.11 6.44
N SER A 43 21.64 -16.93 7.44
CA SER A 43 20.91 -16.98 8.71
C SER A 43 21.06 -15.69 9.52
N ARG A 44 22.20 -14.99 9.38
CA ARG A 44 22.39 -13.67 9.99
C ARG A 44 21.61 -12.59 9.25
N ALA A 45 21.48 -12.68 7.93
CA ALA A 45 20.59 -11.80 7.15
C ALA A 45 19.12 -11.95 7.55
N ASP A 46 18.65 -13.17 7.88
CA ASP A 46 17.27 -13.39 8.38
C ASP A 46 16.94 -12.53 9.61
N LEU A 47 17.94 -12.24 10.44
CA LEU A 47 17.79 -11.43 11.67
C LEU A 47 17.95 -9.93 11.41
N LEU A 48 18.91 -9.54 10.57
CA LEU A 48 19.28 -8.14 10.38
C LEU A 48 18.50 -7.44 9.26
N ALA A 49 17.95 -8.21 8.31
CA ALA A 49 17.19 -7.71 7.17
C ALA A 49 16.11 -8.74 6.77
N PRO A 50 15.11 -9.00 7.63
CA PRO A 50 14.06 -9.98 7.35
C PRO A 50 13.24 -9.60 6.10
N ASP A 51 12.77 -10.58 5.35
CA ASP A 51 11.88 -10.40 4.18
C ASP A 51 10.41 -10.14 4.59
N SER A 52 10.23 -9.23 5.53
CA SER A 52 8.93 -8.76 6.03
C SER A 52 9.06 -7.28 6.38
N VAL A 53 8.17 -6.44 5.84
CA VAL A 53 8.18 -4.99 6.12
C VAL A 53 7.89 -4.77 7.60
N VAL A 54 6.93 -5.50 8.16
CA VAL A 54 6.57 -5.38 9.58
C VAL A 54 7.70 -5.85 10.48
N ALA A 55 8.33 -6.99 10.19
CA ALA A 55 9.47 -7.48 10.98
C ALA A 55 10.67 -6.53 10.86
N PHE A 56 10.92 -5.95 9.68
CA PHE A 56 11.99 -4.99 9.48
C PHE A 56 11.76 -3.71 10.29
N LEU A 57 10.54 -3.16 10.27
CA LEU A 57 10.18 -2.02 11.12
C LEU A 57 10.34 -2.34 12.60
N ALA A 58 9.95 -3.54 13.04
CA ALA A 58 10.08 -3.98 14.42
C ALA A 58 11.54 -4.18 14.87
N ALA A 59 12.43 -4.58 13.95
CA ALA A 59 13.87 -4.71 14.22
C ALA A 59 14.58 -3.36 14.44
N GLY A 60 13.96 -2.26 14.01
CA GLY A 60 14.32 -0.90 14.42
C GLY A 60 15.66 -0.40 13.87
N ALA A 61 16.34 0.43 14.66
CA ALA A 61 17.48 1.23 14.21
C ALA A 61 18.70 0.39 13.79
N GLU A 62 18.93 -0.77 14.42
CA GLU A 62 20.06 -1.64 14.08
C GLU A 62 19.90 -2.27 12.69
N ALA A 63 18.73 -2.88 12.43
CA ALA A 63 18.41 -3.45 11.13
C ALA A 63 18.47 -2.40 10.02
N ARG A 64 17.98 -1.19 10.31
CA ARG A 64 18.08 -0.07 9.39
C ARG A 64 19.51 0.36 9.10
N ALA A 65 20.33 0.59 10.12
CA ALA A 65 21.71 1.01 9.94
C ALA A 65 22.49 -0.01 9.11
N PHE A 66 22.23 -1.30 9.34
CA PHE A 66 22.82 -2.38 8.55
C PHE A 66 22.28 -2.41 7.11
N ALA A 67 20.99 -2.17 6.89
CA ALA A 67 20.43 -2.03 5.55
C ALA A 67 21.04 -0.84 4.79
N GLU A 68 21.25 0.30 5.44
CA GLU A 68 21.93 1.47 4.84
C GLU A 68 23.38 1.14 4.46
N GLU A 69 24.11 0.41 5.31
CA GLU A 69 25.44 -0.12 4.98
C GLU A 69 25.41 -1.04 3.75
N CYS A 70 24.45 -1.97 3.71
CA CYS A 70 24.26 -2.88 2.57
C CYS A 70 24.00 -2.10 1.27
N LEU A 71 23.11 -1.10 1.31
CA LEU A 71 22.79 -0.26 0.16
C LEU A 71 24.01 0.53 -0.33
N ALA A 72 24.84 1.04 0.59
CA ALA A 72 26.06 1.76 0.23
C ALA A 72 27.08 0.87 -0.49
N GLU A 73 27.22 -0.38 -0.07
CA GLU A 73 28.10 -1.36 -0.74
C GLU A 73 27.52 -1.82 -2.09
N VAL A 74 26.21 -2.07 -2.14
CA VAL A 74 25.49 -2.37 -3.39
C VAL A 74 25.60 -1.22 -4.41
N ALA A 75 25.67 0.03 -3.96
CA ALA A 75 25.83 1.18 -4.84
C ALA A 75 27.17 1.16 -5.62
N ARG A 76 28.22 0.55 -5.04
CA ARG A 76 29.59 0.49 -5.57
C ARG A 76 29.91 -0.81 -6.32
N ALA A 77 29.05 -1.82 -6.20
CA ALA A 77 29.27 -3.14 -6.79
C ALA A 77 28.86 -3.21 -8.28
N ASP A 78 29.39 -4.20 -8.99
CA ASP A 78 29.03 -4.50 -10.37
C ASP A 78 27.59 -4.99 -10.46
N ALA A 79 26.80 -4.42 -11.38
CA ALA A 79 25.38 -4.76 -11.53
C ALA A 79 25.17 -6.23 -11.92
N ALA A 80 26.03 -6.80 -12.77
CA ALA A 80 25.91 -8.19 -13.17
C ALA A 80 26.22 -9.15 -12.02
N GLU A 81 27.16 -8.81 -11.13
CA GLU A 81 27.35 -9.51 -9.85
C GLU A 81 26.08 -9.48 -9.00
N LEU A 82 25.50 -8.31 -8.78
CA LEU A 82 24.30 -8.15 -7.95
C LEU A 82 23.11 -8.95 -8.48
N VAL A 83 22.90 -8.97 -9.79
CA VAL A 83 21.85 -9.78 -10.45
C VAL A 83 22.11 -11.28 -10.26
N ARG A 84 23.35 -11.76 -10.46
CA ARG A 84 23.71 -13.18 -10.22
C ARG A 84 23.44 -13.62 -8.78
N HIS A 85 23.63 -12.73 -7.82
CA HIS A 85 23.35 -12.99 -6.40
C HIS A 85 21.88 -12.74 -6.00
N GLY A 86 21.03 -12.30 -6.94
CA GLY A 86 19.63 -11.98 -6.69
C GLY A 86 19.43 -10.76 -5.78
N VAL A 87 20.46 -9.94 -5.62
CA VAL A 87 20.42 -8.69 -4.84
C VAL A 87 19.66 -7.61 -5.60
N LEU A 88 19.83 -7.56 -6.93
CA LEU A 88 19.16 -6.62 -7.80
C LEU A 88 18.16 -7.36 -8.69
N ALA A 89 16.93 -6.89 -8.75
CA ALA A 89 15.88 -7.38 -9.65
C ALA A 89 15.26 -6.21 -10.41
N SER A 90 14.98 -6.38 -11.70
CA SER A 90 14.23 -5.40 -12.48
C SER A 90 12.82 -5.25 -11.91
N ALA A 91 12.32 -4.02 -11.75
CA ALA A 91 10.96 -3.76 -11.29
C ALA A 91 9.89 -4.32 -12.25
N ALA A 92 10.24 -4.57 -13.51
CA ALA A 92 9.37 -5.18 -14.50
C ALA A 92 9.29 -6.72 -14.37
N ASP A 93 10.24 -7.35 -13.67
CA ASP A 93 10.33 -8.81 -13.55
C ASP A 93 9.85 -9.32 -12.18
N VAL A 94 9.24 -8.45 -11.37
CA VAL A 94 8.71 -8.80 -10.04
C VAL A 94 7.19 -8.78 -10.03
N GLU A 95 6.62 -9.64 -9.21
CA GLU A 95 5.22 -9.52 -8.81
C GLU A 95 5.16 -8.61 -7.58
N TRP A 96 4.63 -7.41 -7.75
CA TRP A 96 4.42 -6.49 -6.65
C TRP A 96 3.31 -7.00 -5.74
N LEU A 97 3.58 -7.03 -4.44
CA LEU A 97 2.60 -7.39 -3.43
C LEU A 97 2.07 -6.10 -2.78
N PRO A 98 0.90 -6.14 -2.12
CA PRO A 98 0.54 -5.09 -1.18
C PRO A 98 1.74 -4.85 -0.26
N THR A 99 2.12 -3.59 -0.08
CA THR A 99 3.39 -3.20 0.55
C THR A 99 3.62 -3.72 1.98
N LEU A 100 2.60 -4.32 2.61
CA LEU A 100 2.65 -4.83 3.97
C LEU A 100 2.31 -6.33 4.01
N ASP A 101 3.00 -7.04 4.89
CA ASP A 101 2.74 -8.43 5.25
C ASP A 101 2.35 -8.55 6.74
N GLY A 102 1.55 -9.56 7.09
CA GLY A 102 1.29 -9.91 8.49
C GLY A 102 0.43 -8.92 9.29
N ALA A 103 -0.11 -7.88 8.66
CA ALA A 103 -0.96 -6.90 9.31
C ALA A 103 -2.36 -7.48 9.62
N GLU A 104 -2.83 -7.32 10.86
CA GLU A 104 -4.13 -7.88 11.28
C GLU A 104 -5.29 -6.98 10.85
N ARG A 105 -5.10 -5.65 10.95
CA ARG A 105 -6.19 -4.68 10.83
C ARG A 105 -5.97 -3.75 9.66
N PHE A 106 -7.04 -3.54 8.92
CA PHE A 106 -7.14 -2.55 7.87
C PHE A 106 -8.35 -1.66 8.16
N VAL A 107 -8.10 -0.57 8.89
CA VAL A 107 -9.13 0.38 9.30
C VAL A 107 -9.17 1.52 8.30
N CYS A 108 -10.35 1.81 7.79
CA CYS A 108 -10.57 2.87 6.81
C CYS A 108 -11.51 3.93 7.39
N VAL A 109 -11.29 5.19 7.00
CA VAL A 109 -12.07 6.34 7.47
C VAL A 109 -12.86 6.91 6.30
N GLY A 110 -14.18 6.79 6.36
CA GLY A 110 -15.06 7.42 5.38
C GLY A 110 -15.28 8.88 5.70
N ARG A 111 -15.54 9.69 4.66
CA ARG A 111 -16.02 11.08 4.81
C ARG A 111 -15.09 11.96 5.65
N ASN A 112 -13.78 11.80 5.47
CA ASN A 112 -12.79 12.51 6.28
C ASN A 112 -12.31 13.84 5.69
N TYR A 113 -12.84 14.30 4.56
CA TYR A 113 -12.51 15.61 3.98
C TYR A 113 -13.78 16.45 3.87
N LEU A 114 -13.76 17.69 4.36
CA LEU A 114 -14.95 18.53 4.39
C LEU A 114 -15.59 18.71 3.00
N GLU A 115 -14.77 19.00 2.00
CA GLU A 115 -15.23 19.18 0.62
C GLU A 115 -15.79 17.89 0.03
N HIS A 116 -15.20 16.73 0.36
CA HIS A 116 -15.72 15.42 -0.02
C HIS A 116 -17.08 15.12 0.64
N VAL A 117 -17.28 15.53 1.90
CA VAL A 117 -18.59 15.41 2.55
C VAL A 117 -19.64 16.26 1.85
N GLN A 118 -19.26 17.48 1.47
CA GLN A 118 -20.15 18.43 0.79
C GLN A 118 -20.53 17.97 -0.63
N GLU A 119 -19.57 17.47 -1.43
CA GLU A 119 -19.87 16.96 -2.78
C GLU A 119 -20.78 15.73 -2.76
N ALA A 120 -20.64 14.88 -1.73
CA ALA A 120 -21.48 13.71 -1.53
C ALA A 120 -22.89 14.07 -0.99
N GLY A 121 -23.14 15.34 -0.64
CA GLY A 121 -24.40 15.80 -0.06
C GLY A 121 -24.69 15.23 1.34
N ALA A 122 -23.64 14.85 2.07
CA ALA A 122 -23.74 14.23 3.39
C ALA A 122 -23.59 15.27 4.51
N ALA A 123 -24.07 14.93 5.72
CA ALA A 123 -23.78 15.72 6.92
C ALA A 123 -22.36 15.46 7.41
N VAL A 124 -21.68 16.50 7.91
CA VAL A 124 -20.36 16.38 8.55
C VAL A 124 -20.49 15.50 9.80
N PRO A 125 -19.78 14.38 9.88
CA PRO A 125 -19.90 13.47 11.00
C PRO A 125 -19.20 14.05 12.25
N GLU A 126 -19.81 13.89 13.42
CA GLU A 126 -19.24 14.33 14.72
C GLU A 126 -18.05 13.47 15.17
N TYR A 127 -17.97 12.23 14.69
CA TYR A 127 -16.87 11.28 14.95
C TYR A 127 -16.47 10.58 13.65
N PRO A 128 -15.24 10.02 13.54
CA PRO A 128 -14.80 9.30 12.35
C PRO A 128 -15.74 8.15 11.97
N VAL A 129 -16.12 8.08 10.69
CA VAL A 129 -16.91 6.95 10.16
C VAL A 129 -15.96 5.82 9.81
N LEU A 130 -15.89 4.82 10.68
CA LEU A 130 -14.95 3.70 10.54
C LEU A 130 -15.59 2.54 9.78
N PHE A 131 -14.80 1.92 8.90
CA PHE A 131 -15.11 0.63 8.29
C PHE A 131 -13.82 -0.17 8.08
N SER A 132 -13.95 -1.41 7.61
CA SER A 132 -12.80 -2.28 7.40
C SER A 132 -12.69 -2.72 5.95
N ARG A 133 -11.44 -2.86 5.52
CA ARG A 133 -11.08 -3.65 4.36
C ARG A 133 -10.53 -5.02 4.76
N TYR A 134 -10.60 -5.96 3.84
CA TYR A 134 -9.93 -7.25 3.95
C TYR A 134 -8.74 -7.29 2.99
N TRP A 135 -7.65 -7.94 3.41
CA TRP A 135 -6.44 -8.03 2.58
C TRP A 135 -6.65 -8.68 1.21
N SER A 136 -7.69 -9.51 1.06
CA SER A 136 -8.09 -10.08 -0.23
C SER A 136 -8.64 -9.07 -1.23
N SER A 137 -9.07 -7.88 -0.78
CA SER A 137 -9.57 -6.83 -1.68
C SER A 137 -8.49 -5.91 -2.22
N VAL A 138 -7.24 -6.05 -1.77
CA VAL A 138 -6.13 -5.17 -2.17
C VAL A 138 -5.02 -5.90 -2.92
N VAL A 139 -4.46 -5.23 -3.92
CA VAL A 139 -3.30 -5.71 -4.69
C VAL A 139 -2.08 -4.77 -4.54
N GLY A 140 -0.92 -5.22 -5.02
CA GLY A 140 0.29 -4.41 -5.05
C GLY A 140 0.30 -3.37 -6.18
N HIS A 141 1.40 -2.62 -6.27
CA HIS A 141 1.67 -1.72 -7.39
C HIS A 141 1.68 -2.46 -8.74
N GLU A 142 1.20 -1.82 -9.82
CA GLU A 142 1.20 -2.39 -11.18
C GLU A 142 0.46 -3.74 -11.31
N GLN A 143 -0.24 -4.19 -10.25
CA GLN A 143 -1.14 -5.34 -10.30
C GLN A 143 -2.53 -4.90 -10.78
N PRO A 144 -3.28 -5.76 -11.48
CA PRO A 144 -4.58 -5.36 -12.03
C PRO A 144 -5.62 -5.12 -10.93
N LEU A 145 -6.34 -4.00 -11.03
CA LEU A 145 -7.60 -3.77 -10.33
C LEU A 145 -8.73 -4.45 -11.08
N VAL A 146 -9.58 -5.19 -10.39
CA VAL A 146 -10.63 -6.01 -11.01
C VAL A 146 -11.98 -5.31 -10.89
N ARG A 147 -12.54 -4.91 -12.04
CA ARG A 147 -13.94 -4.49 -12.12
C ARG A 147 -14.85 -5.71 -12.04
N PRO A 148 -15.71 -5.82 -11.01
CA PRO A 148 -16.56 -6.98 -10.81
C PRO A 148 -17.66 -7.06 -11.88
N ALA A 149 -18.03 -8.27 -12.31
CA ALA A 149 -19.05 -8.47 -13.35
C ALA A 149 -20.46 -8.02 -12.92
N VAL A 150 -20.69 -7.87 -11.61
CA VAL A 150 -21.98 -7.51 -11.03
C VAL A 150 -22.21 -6.00 -10.88
N SER A 151 -21.27 -5.15 -11.35
CA SER A 151 -21.42 -3.70 -11.30
C SER A 151 -20.62 -2.99 -12.39
N THR A 152 -21.11 -1.83 -12.79
CA THR A 152 -20.39 -0.87 -13.66
C THR A 152 -19.97 0.40 -12.91
N GLU A 153 -20.29 0.51 -11.62
CA GLU A 153 -20.04 1.69 -10.78
C GLU A 153 -18.78 1.53 -9.94
N PHE A 154 -17.68 1.12 -10.59
CA PHE A 154 -16.37 1.00 -9.94
C PHE A 154 -15.69 2.38 -9.91
N ASP A 155 -15.43 2.89 -8.73
CA ASP A 155 -14.93 4.24 -8.50
C ASP A 155 -13.52 4.22 -7.89
N PHE A 156 -12.82 5.36 -7.97
CA PHE A 156 -11.49 5.59 -7.42
C PHE A 156 -11.54 6.53 -6.21
N GLU A 157 -10.60 6.32 -5.29
CA GLU A 157 -10.39 7.17 -4.12
C GLU A 157 -8.90 7.11 -3.75
N GLY A 158 -8.13 8.18 -3.99
CA GLY A 158 -6.74 8.25 -3.54
C GLY A 158 -6.66 8.60 -2.06
N GLU A 159 -5.84 7.88 -1.27
CA GLU A 159 -5.68 8.14 0.15
C GLU A 159 -4.23 8.06 0.64
N LEU A 160 -3.93 8.87 1.65
CA LEU A 160 -2.78 8.66 2.52
C LEU A 160 -3.08 7.48 3.47
N VAL A 161 -2.09 6.62 3.68
CA VAL A 161 -2.15 5.56 4.68
C VAL A 161 -1.07 5.77 5.75
N ALA A 162 -1.46 5.72 7.02
CA ALA A 162 -0.54 5.58 8.13
C ALA A 162 -0.42 4.11 8.55
N VAL A 163 0.81 3.65 8.75
CA VAL A 163 1.11 2.27 9.15
C VAL A 163 1.71 2.28 10.55
N ILE A 164 1.12 1.49 11.46
CA ILE A 164 1.60 1.39 12.83
C ILE A 164 2.92 0.61 12.86
N GLY A 165 3.96 1.19 13.45
CA GLY A 165 5.28 0.56 13.61
C GLY A 165 5.50 -0.02 15.00
N ARG A 166 4.79 0.49 16.01
CA ARG A 166 4.88 0.01 17.40
C ARG A 166 3.50 -0.26 17.97
N GLY A 167 3.32 -1.44 18.57
CA GLY A 167 2.07 -1.80 19.23
C GLY A 167 1.68 -0.79 20.31
N CYS A 168 0.40 -0.42 20.33
CA CYS A 168 -0.05 0.70 21.17
C CYS A 168 -1.52 0.61 21.57
N ARG A 169 -1.86 1.31 22.66
CA ARG A 169 -3.20 1.44 23.23
C ARG A 169 -3.26 2.73 24.06
N TYR A 170 -4.41 3.41 24.06
CA TYR A 170 -4.62 4.68 24.76
C TYR A 170 -3.53 5.72 24.47
N VAL A 171 -3.18 5.91 23.19
CA VAL A 171 -2.13 6.84 22.78
C VAL A 171 -2.70 8.25 22.74
N PRO A 172 -2.16 9.22 23.51
CA PRO A 172 -2.61 10.60 23.40
C PRO A 172 -2.13 11.22 22.07
N ARG A 173 -2.90 12.16 21.51
CA ARG A 173 -2.62 12.82 20.22
C ARG A 173 -1.18 13.35 20.10
N SER A 174 -0.64 13.91 21.17
CA SER A 174 0.73 14.46 21.23
C SER A 174 1.86 13.43 21.05
N ARG A 175 1.56 12.14 21.18
CA ARG A 175 2.50 11.02 21.02
C ARG A 175 2.12 10.11 19.86
N ALA A 176 1.08 10.45 19.11
CA ALA A 176 0.49 9.59 18.08
C ALA A 176 1.48 9.27 16.94
N LEU A 177 2.29 10.23 16.51
CA LEU A 177 3.26 9.99 15.44
C LEU A 177 4.41 9.08 15.85
N ASP A 178 4.71 8.95 17.15
CA ASP A 178 5.80 8.09 17.64
C ASP A 178 5.52 6.60 17.46
N VAL A 179 4.26 6.22 17.22
CA VAL A 179 3.86 4.82 16.99
C VAL A 179 3.73 4.50 15.50
N VAL A 180 3.88 5.49 14.62
CA VAL A 180 3.84 5.32 13.16
C VAL A 180 5.19 4.79 12.67
N GLY A 181 5.17 3.68 11.95
CA GLY A 181 6.36 3.10 11.31
C GLY A 181 6.65 3.74 9.95
N GLY A 182 5.60 4.21 9.28
CA GLY A 182 5.71 4.92 8.02
C GLY A 182 4.36 5.17 7.37
N TYR A 183 4.43 5.64 6.12
CA TYR A 183 3.28 6.00 5.32
C TYR A 183 3.36 5.34 3.95
N THR A 184 2.21 5.08 3.36
CA THR A 184 2.08 4.55 2.00
C THR A 184 0.83 5.13 1.35
N ILE A 185 0.52 4.73 0.12
CA ILE A 185 -0.62 5.21 -0.65
C ILE A 185 -1.62 4.08 -0.80
N LEU A 186 -2.91 4.43 -0.76
CA LEU A 186 -4.01 3.52 -1.09
C LEU A 186 -4.81 4.09 -2.25
N GLN A 187 -5.14 3.22 -3.20
CA GLN A 187 -6.30 3.41 -4.06
C GLN A 187 -7.45 2.64 -3.41
N GLU A 188 -8.43 3.38 -2.87
CA GLU A 188 -9.59 2.87 -2.13
C GLU A 188 -10.75 2.66 -3.12
N GLY A 189 -10.65 1.61 -3.94
CA GLY A 189 -11.65 1.40 -4.98
C GLY A 189 -13.03 0.98 -4.46
N SER A 190 -14.08 1.62 -4.98
CA SER A 190 -15.44 1.52 -4.44
C SER A 190 -16.44 1.06 -5.48
N ILE A 191 -17.22 0.02 -5.16
CA ILE A 191 -18.37 -0.40 -5.97
C ILE A 191 -19.61 0.30 -5.44
N ARG A 192 -19.97 1.45 -6.03
CA ARG A 192 -20.89 2.43 -5.42
C ARG A 192 -22.32 1.92 -5.27
N ASP A 193 -22.86 1.28 -6.30
CA ASP A 193 -24.19 0.68 -6.25
C ASP A 193 -24.29 -0.42 -5.18
N TRP A 194 -23.20 -1.09 -4.80
CA TRP A 194 -23.16 -2.03 -3.67
C TRP A 194 -22.91 -1.33 -2.33
N GLN A 195 -22.07 -0.30 -2.30
CA GLN A 195 -21.80 0.51 -1.12
C GLN A 195 -23.09 1.16 -0.58
N LEU A 196 -23.99 1.60 -1.47
CA LEU A 196 -25.22 2.31 -1.11
C LEU A 196 -26.39 1.40 -0.75
N ARG A 197 -26.26 0.06 -0.84
CA ARG A 197 -27.33 -0.90 -0.49
C ARG A 197 -27.54 -1.06 1.01
N ALA A 198 -26.53 -0.71 1.82
CA ALA A 198 -26.56 -0.92 3.26
C ALA A 198 -26.01 0.31 4.00
N PRO A 199 -26.34 0.49 5.29
CA PRO A 199 -25.75 1.55 6.10
C PRO A 199 -24.24 1.41 6.29
N THR A 200 -23.68 0.22 6.08
CA THR A 200 -22.24 -0.05 6.19
C THR A 200 -21.60 -0.04 4.80
N GLN A 201 -20.33 0.38 4.74
CA GLN A 201 -19.58 0.43 3.47
C GLN A 201 -19.06 -0.96 3.03
N MET A 202 -19.23 -1.99 3.86
CA MET A 202 -18.53 -3.27 3.75
C MET A 202 -18.61 -3.89 2.37
N ALA A 203 -19.81 -4.02 1.78
CA ALA A 203 -20.00 -4.71 0.50
C ALA A 203 -19.30 -3.99 -0.65
N GLY A 204 -19.46 -2.66 -0.76
CA GLY A 204 -18.87 -1.88 -1.85
C GLY A 204 -17.35 -1.73 -1.77
N LYS A 205 -16.75 -1.94 -0.59
CA LYS A 205 -15.30 -1.72 -0.35
C LYS A 205 -14.45 -3.01 -0.36
N ASN A 206 -15.09 -4.19 -0.45
CA ASN A 206 -14.42 -5.48 -0.22
C ASN A 206 -14.52 -6.51 -1.35
N PHE A 207 -14.86 -6.08 -2.57
CA PHE A 207 -14.68 -6.94 -3.75
C PHE A 207 -13.18 -7.24 -3.95
N THR A 208 -12.85 -8.47 -4.33
CA THR A 208 -11.47 -8.92 -4.54
C THR A 208 -10.74 -8.00 -5.53
N ALA A 209 -9.50 -7.62 -5.20
CA ALA A 209 -8.63 -6.80 -6.04
C ALA A 209 -9.26 -5.47 -6.54
N THR A 210 -10.11 -4.84 -5.72
CA THR A 210 -10.70 -3.53 -6.07
C THR A 210 -9.93 -2.34 -5.50
N GLY A 211 -9.03 -2.55 -4.55
CA GLY A 211 -8.09 -1.53 -4.08
C GLY A 211 -6.63 -1.93 -4.30
N SER A 212 -5.72 -1.00 -4.05
CA SER A 212 -4.27 -1.28 -4.09
C SER A 212 -3.51 -0.51 -3.01
N LEU A 213 -2.40 -1.07 -2.53
CA LEU A 213 -1.59 -0.51 -1.45
C LEU A 213 -0.11 -0.49 -1.83
N GLY A 214 0.51 0.70 -1.91
CA GLY A 214 1.92 0.85 -2.26
C GLY A 214 2.29 2.23 -2.78
N PRO A 215 3.27 2.36 -3.70
CA PRO A 215 4.11 1.29 -4.25
C PRO A 215 5.12 0.71 -3.24
N TRP A 216 5.37 1.45 -2.17
CA TRP A 216 6.22 1.07 -1.04
C TRP A 216 5.80 1.86 0.20
N LEU A 217 6.36 1.48 1.34
CA LEU A 217 6.24 2.23 2.58
C LEU A 217 7.43 3.18 2.71
N VAL A 218 7.17 4.44 3.01
CA VAL A 218 8.21 5.41 3.39
C VAL A 218 8.23 5.50 4.90
N THR A 219 9.38 5.21 5.52
CA THR A 219 9.51 5.23 6.98
C THR A 219 9.29 6.64 7.54
N ALA A 220 8.73 6.73 8.74
CA ALA A 220 8.26 7.98 9.33
C ALA A 220 9.34 9.07 9.48
N ASP A 221 10.61 8.71 9.59
CA ASP A 221 11.73 9.66 9.66
C ASP A 221 12.07 10.32 8.30
N GLU A 222 11.73 9.69 7.17
CA GLU A 222 11.86 10.30 5.84
C GLU A 222 10.65 11.18 5.48
N LEU A 223 9.56 11.05 6.24
CA LEU A 223 8.33 11.82 6.08
C LEU A 223 7.73 12.18 7.46
N PRO A 224 8.34 13.13 8.19
CA PRO A 224 8.03 13.36 9.60
C PRO A 224 6.67 14.03 9.84
N ASP A 225 6.14 14.78 8.87
CA ASP A 225 4.88 15.51 9.01
C ASP A 225 3.89 15.12 7.90
N PRO A 226 2.80 14.39 8.24
CA PRO A 226 1.77 14.01 7.29
C PRO A 226 0.66 15.07 7.11
N ALA A 227 0.73 16.22 7.80
CA ALA A 227 -0.39 17.15 7.90
C ALA A 227 -0.66 17.99 6.64
N ALA A 228 0.30 18.10 5.72
CA ALA A 228 0.18 18.91 4.51
C ALA A 228 0.84 18.23 3.30
N LEU A 229 0.45 16.98 3.06
CA LEU A 229 0.85 16.22 1.89
C LEU A 229 -0.17 16.42 0.78
N HIS A 230 0.33 16.67 -0.42
CA HIS A 230 -0.51 16.82 -1.59
C HIS A 230 -0.88 15.43 -2.15
N ILE A 231 -2.15 15.22 -2.48
CA ILE A 231 -2.68 13.98 -3.04
C ILE A 231 -3.26 14.29 -4.42
N THR A 232 -2.74 13.62 -5.44
CA THR A 232 -3.29 13.68 -6.79
C THR A 232 -3.75 12.29 -7.22
N THR A 233 -4.98 12.15 -7.70
CA THR A 233 -5.44 10.93 -8.36
C THR A 233 -5.71 11.21 -9.83
N ARG A 234 -5.15 10.40 -10.73
CA ARG A 234 -5.34 10.51 -12.17
C ARG A 234 -5.95 9.24 -12.74
N VAL A 235 -6.79 9.38 -13.75
CA VAL A 235 -7.29 8.27 -14.56
C VAL A 235 -6.91 8.57 -16.01
N ASN A 236 -6.11 7.68 -16.62
CA ASN A 236 -5.59 7.86 -17.99
C ASN A 236 -4.86 9.20 -18.20
N GLY A 237 -4.16 9.69 -17.17
CA GLY A 237 -3.46 10.98 -17.17
C GLY A 237 -4.32 12.21 -16.89
N GLU A 238 -5.65 12.07 -16.82
CA GLU A 238 -6.55 13.17 -16.42
C GLU A 238 -6.64 13.24 -14.89
N THR A 239 -6.38 14.42 -14.32
CA THR A 239 -6.49 14.66 -12.88
C THR A 239 -7.95 14.63 -12.42
N MET A 240 -8.24 13.69 -11.53
CA MET A 240 -9.55 13.49 -10.94
C MET A 240 -9.66 14.02 -9.50
N GLN A 241 -8.63 13.85 -8.69
CA GLN A 241 -8.54 14.39 -7.34
C GLN A 241 -7.24 15.18 -7.20
N ASP A 242 -7.29 16.31 -6.51
CA ASP A 242 -6.20 17.26 -6.37
C ASP A 242 -6.44 18.07 -5.08
N ALA A 243 -5.82 17.66 -3.97
CA ALA A 243 -6.07 18.23 -2.64
C ALA A 243 -4.93 17.96 -1.66
N ASP A 244 -4.95 18.63 -0.52
CA ASP A 244 -3.96 18.45 0.55
C ASP A 244 -4.55 17.74 1.77
N THR A 245 -3.75 16.92 2.45
CA THR A 245 -4.14 16.24 3.70
C THR A 245 -4.53 17.19 4.83
N SER A 246 -4.19 18.48 4.72
CA SER A 246 -4.68 19.52 5.64
C SER A 246 -6.19 19.72 5.59
N GLY A 247 -6.86 19.22 4.54
CA GLY A 247 -8.31 19.21 4.40
C GLY A 247 -9.01 18.12 5.23
N MET A 248 -8.26 17.26 5.93
CA MET A 248 -8.83 16.23 6.79
C MET A 248 -9.61 16.84 7.97
N LEU A 249 -10.81 16.34 8.23
CA LEU A 249 -11.59 16.62 9.43
C LEU A 249 -10.93 16.00 10.67
N TYR A 250 -10.40 14.79 10.51
CA TYR A 250 -9.69 14.03 11.52
C TYR A 250 -8.31 13.64 11.01
N ASP A 251 -7.27 14.33 11.48
CA ASP A 251 -5.89 14.06 11.08
C ASP A 251 -5.34 12.73 11.63
N VAL A 252 -4.18 12.29 11.13
CA VAL A 252 -3.51 11.05 11.56
C VAL A 252 -3.34 10.98 13.09
N PRO A 253 -2.83 12.03 13.78
CA PRO A 253 -2.76 12.04 15.23
C PRO A 253 -4.10 11.79 15.94
N PHE A 254 -5.18 12.42 15.48
CA PHE A 254 -6.51 12.21 16.04
C PHE A 254 -7.00 10.77 15.81
N LEU A 255 -6.85 10.25 14.60
CA LEU A 255 -7.31 8.90 14.25
C LEU A 255 -6.64 7.84 15.12
N ILE A 256 -5.33 7.96 15.36
CA ILE A 256 -4.60 7.06 16.25
C ILE A 256 -5.10 7.20 17.70
N GLU A 257 -5.26 8.41 18.21
CA GLU A 257 -5.80 8.63 19.56
C GLU A 257 -7.19 7.99 19.70
N TYR A 258 -8.09 8.26 18.76
CA TYR A 258 -9.45 7.75 18.77
C TYR A 258 -9.51 6.22 18.70
N LEU A 259 -8.81 5.59 17.74
CA LEU A 259 -8.79 4.14 17.59
C LEU A 259 -8.22 3.45 18.83
N THR A 260 -7.14 3.99 19.37
CA THR A 260 -6.46 3.37 20.52
C THR A 260 -7.24 3.47 21.83
N GLN A 261 -8.33 4.25 21.88
CA GLN A 261 -9.25 4.25 23.02
C GLN A 261 -10.03 2.94 23.13
N PHE A 262 -10.48 2.35 22.02
CA PHE A 262 -11.34 1.16 22.06
C PHE A 262 -10.67 -0.13 21.57
N MET A 263 -9.56 -0.05 20.82
CA MET A 263 -8.83 -1.22 20.33
C MET A 263 -7.30 -1.04 20.46
N PRO A 264 -6.52 -2.11 20.74
CA PRO A 264 -5.08 -2.03 20.55
C PRO A 264 -4.75 -2.01 19.05
N LEU A 265 -3.66 -1.34 18.68
CA LEU A 265 -3.07 -1.43 17.35
C LEU A 265 -1.76 -2.21 17.43
N ALA A 266 -1.50 -3.05 16.44
CA ALA A 266 -0.29 -3.86 16.32
C ALA A 266 0.63 -3.29 15.21
N PRO A 267 1.94 -3.57 15.25
CA PRO A 267 2.82 -3.29 14.12
C PRO A 267 2.26 -3.89 12.81
N GLY A 268 2.25 -3.10 11.75
CA GLY A 268 1.66 -3.43 10.46
C GLY A 268 0.20 -3.00 10.28
N ASP A 269 -0.55 -2.74 11.35
CA ASP A 269 -1.93 -2.29 11.23
C ASP A 269 -2.02 -0.99 10.40
N VAL A 270 -3.03 -0.96 9.52
CA VAL A 270 -3.26 0.09 8.53
C VAL A 270 -4.39 1.02 8.98
N ILE A 271 -4.13 2.32 8.86
CA ILE A 271 -5.14 3.38 8.95
C ILE A 271 -5.18 4.10 7.61
N ALA A 272 -6.19 3.78 6.79
CA ALA A 272 -6.53 4.50 5.57
C ALA A 272 -7.37 5.74 5.93
N THR A 273 -6.85 6.91 5.59
CA THR A 273 -7.23 8.17 6.24
C THR A 273 -8.40 8.88 5.58
N GLY A 274 -9.00 8.29 4.56
CA GLY A 274 -10.08 8.90 3.78
C GLY A 274 -9.58 9.63 2.55
N THR A 275 -10.50 9.85 1.62
CA THR A 275 -10.21 10.42 0.30
C THR A 275 -10.64 11.89 0.17
N PRO A 276 -9.89 12.73 -0.56
CA PRO A 276 -10.27 14.09 -0.89
C PRO A 276 -11.46 14.16 -1.88
N PRO A 277 -12.01 15.35 -2.17
CA PRO A 277 -13.06 15.50 -3.19
C PRO A 277 -12.59 15.10 -4.60
N GLY A 278 -13.55 14.94 -5.52
CA GLY A 278 -13.29 14.66 -6.93
C GLY A 278 -13.49 13.20 -7.35
N VAL A 279 -14.02 12.37 -6.45
CA VAL A 279 -14.39 10.97 -6.73
C VAL A 279 -15.37 10.88 -7.91
N GLY A 280 -15.29 9.78 -8.64
CA GLY A 280 -16.01 9.58 -9.89
C GLY A 280 -17.52 9.68 -9.77
N PHE A 281 -18.13 9.13 -8.71
CA PHE A 281 -19.58 9.15 -8.54
C PHE A 281 -20.18 10.55 -8.33
N ALA A 282 -19.39 11.47 -7.75
CA ALA A 282 -19.83 12.83 -7.43
C ALA A 282 -19.73 13.78 -8.63
N ARG A 283 -19.03 13.36 -9.70
CA ARG A 283 -18.88 14.12 -10.94
C ARG A 283 -20.18 14.20 -11.72
N ARG A 284 -20.28 15.21 -12.60
CA ARG A 284 -21.45 15.46 -13.45
C ARG A 284 -21.01 15.65 -14.91
N PRO A 285 -21.14 14.63 -15.79
CA PRO A 285 -21.65 13.28 -15.49
C PRO A 285 -20.69 12.46 -14.59
N PRO A 286 -21.18 11.38 -13.93
CA PRO A 286 -20.32 10.48 -13.18
C PRO A 286 -19.25 9.84 -14.06
N VAL A 287 -18.10 9.58 -13.47
CA VAL A 287 -16.98 8.86 -14.11
C VAL A 287 -16.75 7.58 -13.33
N PHE A 288 -16.74 6.44 -14.00
CA PHE A 288 -16.42 5.15 -13.38
C PHE A 288 -15.29 4.47 -14.15
N LEU A 289 -14.55 3.62 -13.46
CA LEU A 289 -13.46 2.84 -13.99
C LEU A 289 -13.97 1.72 -14.89
N HIS A 290 -13.32 1.56 -16.04
CA HIS A 290 -13.58 0.51 -17.00
C HIS A 290 -12.30 -0.24 -17.34
N ALA A 291 -12.43 -1.46 -17.87
CA ALA A 291 -11.28 -2.23 -18.31
C ALA A 291 -10.46 -1.44 -19.35
N GLY A 292 -9.14 -1.42 -19.15
CA GLY A 292 -8.20 -0.63 -19.95
C GLY A 292 -7.82 0.72 -19.33
N ASP A 293 -8.56 1.20 -18.31
CA ASP A 293 -8.18 2.41 -17.59
C ASP A 293 -6.92 2.18 -16.74
N ARG A 294 -6.13 3.24 -16.56
CA ARG A 294 -5.01 3.27 -15.63
C ARG A 294 -5.26 4.32 -14.56
N VAL A 295 -5.26 3.89 -13.30
CA VAL A 295 -5.42 4.75 -12.13
C VAL A 295 -4.06 4.99 -11.51
N GLU A 296 -3.76 6.25 -11.19
CA GLU A 296 -2.53 6.65 -10.53
C GLU A 296 -2.85 7.53 -9.33
N VAL A 297 -2.40 7.14 -8.14
CA VAL A 297 -2.44 7.98 -6.94
C VAL A 297 -1.02 8.39 -6.61
N GLU A 298 -0.77 9.69 -6.62
CA GLU A 298 0.54 10.28 -6.34
C GLU A 298 0.47 11.10 -5.05
N ILE A 299 1.46 10.87 -4.18
CA ILE A 299 1.74 11.71 -3.03
C ILE A 299 3.24 12.04 -3.07
N PRO A 300 3.65 13.30 -3.31
CA PRO A 300 5.05 13.68 -3.34
C PRO A 300 5.79 13.24 -2.08
N GLY A 301 6.98 12.66 -2.24
CA GLY A 301 7.73 12.02 -1.16
C GLY A 301 7.43 10.54 -0.98
N LEU A 302 6.18 10.12 -1.15
CA LEU A 302 5.76 8.70 -1.13
C LEU A 302 5.88 8.03 -2.51
N GLY A 303 5.69 8.77 -3.59
CA GLY A 303 5.77 8.27 -4.97
C GLY A 303 4.38 8.11 -5.59
N THR A 304 4.28 7.19 -6.55
CA THR A 304 3.04 6.97 -7.32
C THR A 304 2.63 5.51 -7.28
N LEU A 305 1.43 5.25 -6.77
CA LEU A 305 0.76 3.97 -6.85
C LEU A 305 -0.08 3.93 -8.11
N ALA A 306 0.29 3.07 -9.05
CA ALA A 306 -0.42 2.92 -10.31
C ALA A 306 -0.90 1.50 -10.55
N ASN A 307 -2.09 1.36 -11.13
CA ASN A 307 -2.70 0.07 -11.45
C ASN A 307 -3.58 0.19 -12.70
N ALA A 308 -3.54 -0.84 -13.55
CA ALA A 308 -4.47 -0.98 -14.67
C ALA A 308 -5.78 -1.65 -14.22
N VAL A 309 -6.89 -1.30 -14.83
CA VAL A 309 -8.20 -1.88 -14.56
C VAL A 309 -8.50 -2.97 -15.59
N VAL A 310 -9.00 -4.11 -15.13
CA VAL A 310 -9.41 -5.25 -15.95
C VAL A 310 -10.81 -5.71 -15.58
N ASP A 311 -11.49 -6.40 -16.48
CA ASP A 311 -12.77 -7.06 -16.16
C ASP A 311 -12.55 -8.38 -15.45
N GLU A 312 -13.41 -8.72 -14.49
CA GLU A 312 -13.37 -10.00 -13.77
C GLU A 312 -13.33 -11.21 -14.73
N ALA A 313 -14.06 -11.17 -15.84
CA ALA A 313 -14.05 -12.22 -16.86
C ALA A 313 -12.65 -12.46 -17.49
N SER A 314 -11.79 -11.44 -17.51
CA SER A 314 -10.42 -11.54 -18.03
C SER A 314 -9.42 -12.12 -17.02
N THR A 315 -9.78 -12.18 -15.74
CA THR A 315 -8.95 -12.77 -14.67
C THR A 315 -9.19 -14.25 -14.44
N ALA A 316 -10.22 -14.83 -15.08
CA ALA A 316 -10.38 -16.27 -15.10
C ALA A 316 -9.22 -16.87 -15.91
N GLU A 317 -8.32 -17.61 -15.26
CA GLU A 317 -7.45 -18.52 -15.99
C GLU A 317 -8.31 -19.39 -16.93
N PRO A 318 -7.80 -19.79 -18.11
CA PRO A 318 -8.46 -20.78 -18.95
C PRO A 318 -8.51 -22.14 -18.21
N SER A 319 -9.49 -22.28 -17.34
CA SER A 319 -9.78 -23.48 -16.57
C SER A 319 -10.30 -24.57 -17.52
N ALA A 320 -9.62 -25.72 -17.48
CA ALA A 320 -10.10 -27.04 -17.92
C ALA A 320 -10.07 -27.45 -19.42
N ALA A 321 -9.17 -26.92 -20.26
CA ALA A 321 -8.94 -27.50 -21.61
C ALA A 321 -7.68 -28.40 -21.74
N ARG A 322 -6.83 -28.52 -20.70
CA ARG A 322 -5.60 -29.34 -20.75
C ARG A 322 -5.71 -30.75 -20.16
N ALA A 323 -6.92 -31.22 -19.83
CA ALA A 323 -7.15 -32.58 -19.33
C ALA A 323 -7.71 -33.57 -20.38
N ALA A 324 -7.85 -33.18 -21.66
CA ALA A 324 -8.50 -34.00 -22.69
C ALA A 324 -7.58 -34.44 -23.86
N THR A 325 -6.26 -34.51 -23.66
CA THR A 325 -5.33 -35.10 -24.67
C THR A 325 -4.36 -36.13 -24.09
N ARG A 326 -4.74 -36.80 -22.99
CA ARG A 326 -4.11 -38.05 -22.56
C ARG A 326 -5.16 -39.13 -22.37
N GLU A 327 -5.81 -39.48 -23.48
CA GLU A 327 -6.40 -40.80 -23.72
C GLU A 327 -6.74 -40.85 -25.20
N GLY A 328 -5.88 -41.54 -25.96
CA GLY A 328 -5.89 -41.65 -27.41
C GLY A 328 -4.63 -42.35 -27.87
#